data_AF-A0A2M7CMK4-F1
#
_entry.id   AF-A0A2M7CMK4-F1
#
_cell.length_a   1.000
_cell.length_b   1.000
_cell.length_c   1.000
_cell.angle_alpha   90.00
_cell.angle_beta   90.00
_cell.angle_gamma   90.00
#
_symmetry.space_group_name_H-M   'P 1'
#
loop_
_entity.id
_entity.type
_entity.pdbx_description
1 polymer ?
#
loop_
_entity_poly.entity_id
_entity_poly.type
_entity_poly.pdbx_seq_one_letter_code
_entity_poly.pdbx_strand_id
1 'polypeptide(L)'
;NANPYLVLEGKNLEGLQAYQNRPVDIWGTVETQNGQPGLKVERYEIPFPDLKFQILRGKQKVVTLEGQPATLFTTTDGQTYVQFSLGGGVDGSTVGNAGNEVLLEALIIPDESFGGYPALRVFSANMAISPKNGQPIELQVMSDQIPIYDEPSPGESVPPTATIERVELVYYMPDPRYLTGELSPDQRTLQPAWLFLGHYSDGSEFFILVQALKTEFLLPEIAPYTQPG
;
A
#
# COMPACT_ATOMS: atom_id res chain seq x y z
N ASN A 1 11.25 -5.44 -7.30
CA ASN A 1 12.35 -4.80 -6.56
C ASN A 1 11.77 -4.01 -5.41
N ALA A 2 11.96 -4.47 -4.18
CA ALA A 2 11.55 -3.73 -2.99
C ALA A 2 12.46 -2.51 -2.85
N ASN A 3 11.90 -1.30 -2.78
CA ASN A 3 12.66 -0.12 -2.40
C ASN A 3 13.17 -0.34 -0.96
N PRO A 4 14.49 -0.42 -0.71
CA PRO A 4 14.98 -0.55 0.64
C PRO A 4 14.72 0.76 1.37
N TYR A 5 13.76 0.74 2.30
CA TYR A 5 13.65 1.81 3.29
C TYR A 5 14.91 1.79 4.14
N LEU A 6 15.67 2.89 4.13
CA LEU A 6 16.85 3.07 4.96
C LEU A 6 16.50 3.95 6.15
N VAL A 7 16.96 3.55 7.33
CA VAL A 7 16.91 4.43 8.51
C VAL A 7 17.97 5.51 8.34
N LEU A 8 17.59 6.77 8.45
CA LEU A 8 18.54 7.88 8.41
C LEU A 8 19.13 8.10 9.80
N GLU A 9 20.45 8.11 9.89
CA GLU A 9 21.19 8.32 11.14
C GLU A 9 22.16 9.50 11.00
N GLY A 10 22.31 10.32 12.03
CA GLY A 10 23.20 11.47 11.99
C GLY A 10 22.77 12.60 12.92
N LYS A 11 23.42 13.75 12.79
CA LYS A 11 23.05 14.98 13.50
C LYS A 11 22.25 15.89 12.56
N ASN A 12 21.43 16.77 13.14
CA ASN A 12 20.67 17.79 12.42
C ASN A 12 19.64 17.24 11.40
N LEU A 13 19.03 16.09 11.70
CA LEU A 13 17.99 15.50 10.84
C LEU A 13 16.59 16.03 11.17
N GLU A 14 16.44 16.77 12.26
CA GLU A 14 15.18 17.37 12.69
C GLU A 14 14.59 18.29 11.60
N GLY A 15 15.45 18.96 10.84
CA GLY A 15 15.04 19.80 9.71
C GLY A 15 14.36 19.05 8.57
N LEU A 16 14.59 17.75 8.43
CA LEU A 16 13.95 16.92 7.39
C LEU A 16 12.47 16.65 7.68
N GLN A 17 12.02 16.79 8.94
CA GLN A 17 10.62 16.63 9.30
C GLN A 17 9.71 17.63 8.58
N ALA A 18 10.21 18.84 8.30
CA ALA A 18 9.48 19.86 7.54
C ALA A 18 9.29 19.50 6.05
N TYR A 19 10.03 18.50 5.55
CA TYR A 19 10.01 18.03 4.17
C TYR A 19 9.48 16.59 4.07
N GLN A 20 8.67 16.18 5.04
CA GLN A 20 7.97 14.90 5.03
C GLN A 20 7.32 14.66 3.65
N ASN A 21 7.56 13.47 3.08
CA ASN A 21 7.03 13.04 1.79
C ASN A 21 7.42 13.92 0.57
N ARG A 22 8.39 14.84 0.72
CA ARG A 22 8.93 15.64 -0.38
C ARG A 22 10.29 15.12 -0.81
N PRO A 23 10.71 15.38 -2.07
CA PRO A 23 12.04 15.02 -2.52
C PRO A 23 13.13 15.70 -1.70
N VAL A 24 14.09 14.91 -1.25
CA VAL A 24 15.30 15.34 -0.54
C VAL A 24 16.47 14.58 -1.13
N ASP A 25 17.52 15.29 -1.51
CA ASP A 25 18.77 14.66 -1.92
C ASP A 25 19.64 14.43 -0.69
N ILE A 26 20.06 13.19 -0.46
CA ILE A 26 20.81 12.79 0.74
C ILE A 26 22.12 12.13 0.31
N TRP A 27 23.22 12.56 0.92
CA TRP A 27 24.54 11.95 0.76
C TRP A 27 25.01 11.41 2.10
N GLY A 28 25.63 10.24 2.05
CA GLY A 28 26.12 9.59 3.23
C GLY A 28 26.71 8.23 2.94
N THR A 29 27.05 7.53 4.01
CA THR A 29 27.61 6.18 3.96
C THR A 29 26.54 5.19 4.42
N VAL A 30 26.28 4.16 3.62
CA VAL A 30 25.39 3.06 4.00
C VAL A 30 26.16 2.13 4.92
N GLU A 31 25.63 1.90 6.12
CA GLU A 31 26.18 0.98 7.11
C GLU A 31 25.10 -0.02 7.52
N THR A 32 25.48 -1.28 7.74
CA THR A 32 24.55 -2.31 8.23
C THR A 32 24.80 -2.53 9.71
N GLN A 33 23.85 -2.18 10.57
CA GLN A 33 23.89 -2.49 12.00
C GLN A 33 22.79 -3.49 12.35
N ASN A 34 23.13 -4.57 13.04
CA ASN A 34 22.19 -5.63 13.44
C ASN A 34 21.35 -6.22 12.28
N GLY A 35 21.91 -6.25 11.06
CA GLY A 35 21.21 -6.75 9.87
C GLY A 35 20.23 -5.76 9.23
N GLN A 36 20.10 -4.54 9.76
CA GLN A 36 19.32 -3.47 9.16
C GLN A 36 20.25 -2.46 8.46
N PRO A 37 20.00 -2.14 7.18
CA PRO A 37 20.76 -1.11 6.50
C PRO A 37 20.30 0.29 6.94
N GLY A 38 21.23 1.09 7.44
CA GLY A 38 21.06 2.50 7.77
C GLY A 38 21.92 3.38 6.87
N LEU A 39 21.51 4.63 6.68
CA LEU A 39 22.27 5.65 5.98
C LEU A 39 22.76 6.69 6.99
N LYS A 40 24.07 6.73 7.20
CA LYS A 40 24.70 7.79 7.99
C LYS A 40 24.80 9.05 7.15
N VAL A 41 23.97 10.03 7.45
CA VAL A 41 23.82 11.26 6.68
C VAL A 41 25.01 12.19 6.93
N GLU A 42 25.67 12.59 5.85
CA GLU A 42 26.76 13.57 5.86
C GLU A 42 26.26 14.96 5.47
N ARG A 43 25.36 15.03 4.49
CA ARG A 43 24.67 16.24 4.05
C ARG A 43 23.36 15.91 3.35
N TYR A 44 22.46 16.88 3.29
CA TYR A 44 21.23 16.81 2.51
C TYR A 44 20.95 18.15 1.84
N GLU A 45 20.16 18.12 0.77
CA GLU A 45 19.68 19.30 0.04
C GLU A 45 18.19 19.17 -0.26
N ILE A 46 17.52 20.32 -0.30
CA ILE A 46 16.10 20.43 -0.65
C ILE A 46 16.04 20.99 -2.07
N PRO A 47 15.92 20.14 -3.10
CA PRO A 47 15.96 20.60 -4.49
C PRO A 47 14.75 21.47 -4.85
N PHE A 48 13.61 21.24 -4.21
CA PHE A 48 12.35 21.93 -4.51
C PHE A 48 11.70 22.47 -3.22
N PRO A 49 12.22 23.56 -2.64
CA PRO A 49 11.76 24.07 -1.35
C PRO A 49 10.31 24.57 -1.39
N ASP A 50 9.87 25.07 -2.55
CA ASP A 50 8.52 25.61 -2.76
C ASP A 50 7.51 24.57 -3.25
N LEU A 51 7.91 23.31 -3.39
CA LEU A 51 7.02 22.23 -3.84
C LEU A 51 5.90 22.00 -2.82
N LYS A 52 4.65 21.98 -3.28
CA LYS A 52 3.47 21.79 -2.43
C LYS A 52 2.62 20.64 -2.91
N PHE A 53 2.04 19.95 -1.95
CA PHE A 53 0.93 19.04 -2.20
C PHE A 53 -0.29 19.84 -2.64
N GLN A 54 -1.04 19.27 -3.57
CA GLN A 54 -2.22 19.88 -4.12
C GLN A 54 -3.29 18.82 -4.38
N ILE A 55 -4.55 19.23 -4.26
CA ILE A 55 -5.69 18.42 -4.66
C ILE A 55 -6.05 18.76 -6.09
N LEU A 56 -5.96 17.76 -6.96
CA LEU A 56 -6.35 17.86 -8.35
C LEU A 56 -7.64 17.09 -8.60
N ARG A 57 -8.56 17.70 -9.36
CA ARG A 57 -9.79 17.06 -9.84
C ARG A 57 -9.68 16.75 -11.31
N GLY A 58 -10.07 15.55 -11.72
CA GLY A 58 -9.94 15.13 -13.11
C GLY A 58 -10.44 13.72 -13.37
N LYS A 59 -10.04 13.15 -14.49
CA LYS A 59 -10.41 11.80 -14.92
C LYS A 59 -9.17 10.97 -15.22
N GLN A 60 -9.26 9.68 -14.96
CA GLN A 60 -8.19 8.72 -15.23
C GLN A 60 -8.49 7.89 -16.48
N LYS A 61 -7.43 7.54 -17.21
CA LYS A 61 -7.48 6.65 -18.36
C LYS A 61 -6.23 5.77 -18.38
N VAL A 62 -6.44 4.45 -18.40
CA VAL A 62 -5.34 3.49 -18.60
C VAL A 62 -4.93 3.48 -20.07
N VAL A 63 -3.63 3.52 -20.30
CA VAL A 63 -2.97 3.48 -21.60
C VAL A 63 -1.72 2.60 -21.52
N THR A 64 -1.09 2.34 -22.67
CA THR A 64 0.25 1.76 -22.72
C THR A 64 1.21 2.85 -23.18
N LEU A 65 2.21 3.18 -22.35
CA LEU A 65 3.30 4.11 -22.69
C LEU A 65 4.61 3.33 -22.66
N GLU A 66 5.41 3.45 -23.72
CA GLU A 66 6.73 2.79 -23.82
C GLU A 66 6.69 1.27 -23.52
N GLY A 67 5.58 0.60 -23.87
CA GLY A 67 5.38 -0.83 -23.64
C GLY A 67 4.94 -1.23 -22.23
N GLN A 68 4.67 -0.26 -21.34
CA GLN A 68 4.22 -0.50 -19.96
C GLN A 68 2.80 0.08 -19.74
N PRO A 69 1.95 -0.59 -18.94
CA PRO A 69 0.66 -0.03 -18.56
C PRO A 69 0.87 1.22 -17.69
N ALA A 70 0.16 2.30 -18.03
CA ALA A 70 0.24 3.59 -17.37
C ALA A 70 -1.15 4.19 -17.22
N THR A 71 -1.37 4.96 -16.15
CA THR A 71 -2.58 5.77 -16.01
C THR A 71 -2.27 7.21 -16.36
N LEU A 72 -3.00 7.75 -17.33
CA LEU A 72 -3.06 9.19 -17.57
C LEU A 72 -4.17 9.80 -16.71
N PHE A 73 -3.87 10.93 -16.08
CA PHE A 73 -4.82 11.76 -15.38
C PHE A 73 -4.96 13.10 -16.09
N THR A 74 -6.18 13.43 -16.50
CA THR A 74 -6.50 14.71 -17.13
C THR A 74 -7.31 15.55 -16.15
N THR A 75 -6.75 16.68 -15.73
CA THR A 75 -7.42 17.65 -14.86
C THR A 75 -8.61 18.31 -15.55
N THR A 76 -9.53 18.88 -14.77
CA THR A 76 -10.72 19.57 -15.30
C THR A 76 -10.41 20.79 -16.17
N ASP A 77 -9.22 21.39 -16.02
CA ASP A 77 -8.72 22.47 -16.88
C ASP A 77 -8.00 21.98 -18.16
N GLY A 78 -7.90 20.65 -18.34
CA GLY A 78 -7.42 20.00 -19.56
C GLY A 78 -5.95 19.58 -19.54
N GLN A 79 -5.19 19.89 -18.49
CA GLN A 79 -3.81 19.43 -18.39
C GLN A 79 -3.76 17.91 -18.15
N THR A 80 -2.84 17.21 -18.82
CA THR A 80 -2.71 15.76 -18.69
C THR A 80 -1.34 15.40 -18.12
N TYR A 81 -1.36 14.46 -17.18
CA TYR A 81 -0.19 13.92 -16.49
C TYR A 81 -0.18 12.40 -16.54
N VAL A 82 1.00 11.81 -16.43
CA VAL A 82 1.15 10.37 -16.18
C VAL A 82 1.30 10.13 -14.67
N GLN A 83 0.56 9.16 -14.13
CA GLN A 83 0.59 8.86 -12.70
C GLN A 83 1.81 8.04 -12.31
N PHE A 84 2.44 8.44 -11.22
CA PHE A 84 3.58 7.77 -10.63
C PHE A 84 3.27 7.36 -9.19
N SER A 85 3.83 6.23 -8.78
CA SER A 85 3.76 5.78 -7.39
C SER A 85 4.66 6.65 -6.50
N LEU A 86 4.42 6.62 -5.18
CA LEU A 86 5.20 7.36 -4.17
C LEU A 86 6.71 7.14 -4.29
N GLY A 87 7.11 5.87 -4.45
CA GLY A 87 8.50 5.45 -4.58
C GLY A 87 9.10 5.68 -5.97
N GLY A 88 8.36 6.30 -6.88
CA GLY A 88 8.69 6.44 -8.30
C GLY A 88 8.16 5.28 -9.14
N GLY A 89 8.26 5.42 -10.45
CA GLY A 89 7.76 4.45 -11.42
C GLY A 89 6.28 4.63 -11.75
N VAL A 90 5.92 4.17 -12.95
CA VAL A 90 4.61 4.35 -13.56
C VAL A 90 3.56 3.56 -12.79
N ASP A 91 2.46 4.24 -12.45
CA ASP A 91 1.28 3.62 -11.85
C ASP A 91 0.20 3.39 -12.93
N GLY A 92 -0.23 2.13 -13.05
CA GLY A 92 -1.30 1.70 -13.96
C GLY A 92 -2.67 1.55 -13.28
N SER A 93 -2.81 1.94 -12.01
CA SER A 93 -4.05 1.83 -11.24
C SER A 93 -5.00 3.01 -11.46
N THR A 94 -6.29 2.80 -11.19
CA THR A 94 -7.35 3.82 -11.27
C THR A 94 -8.28 3.72 -10.07
N VAL A 95 -8.91 4.83 -9.72
CA VAL A 95 -9.95 4.92 -8.69
C VAL A 95 -11.33 4.99 -9.32
N GLY A 96 -12.25 4.17 -8.82
CA GLY A 96 -13.60 4.07 -9.36
C GLY A 96 -13.62 3.43 -10.75
N ASN A 97 -14.70 3.68 -11.49
CA ASN A 97 -14.88 3.17 -12.86
C ASN A 97 -14.34 4.15 -13.90
N ALA A 98 -14.02 3.63 -15.09
CA ALA A 98 -13.58 4.44 -16.22
C ALA A 98 -14.54 5.61 -16.50
N GLY A 99 -13.99 6.82 -16.63
CA GLY A 99 -14.75 8.05 -16.88
C GLY A 99 -15.33 8.72 -15.63
N ASN A 100 -15.21 8.11 -14.44
CA ASN A 100 -15.52 8.80 -13.19
C ASN A 100 -14.54 9.96 -12.95
N GLU A 101 -15.05 11.01 -12.32
CA GLU A 101 -14.21 12.06 -11.78
C GLU A 101 -13.62 11.64 -10.45
N VAL A 102 -12.35 11.92 -10.27
CA VAL A 102 -11.57 11.60 -9.08
C VAL A 102 -10.86 12.85 -8.56
N LEU A 103 -10.55 12.81 -7.28
CA LEU A 103 -9.70 13.74 -6.58
C LEU A 103 -8.38 13.03 -6.25
N LEU A 104 -7.27 13.66 -6.60
CA LEU A 104 -5.93 13.16 -6.29
C LEU A 104 -5.22 14.17 -5.40
N GLU A 105 -4.67 13.72 -4.29
CA GLU A 105 -3.63 14.44 -3.58
C GLU A 105 -2.29 14.07 -4.20
N ALA A 106 -1.56 15.06 -4.70
CA ALA A 106 -0.38 14.78 -5.51
C ALA A 106 0.69 15.86 -5.45
N LEU A 107 1.88 15.48 -5.93
CA LEU A 107 3.01 16.37 -6.24
C LEU A 107 3.30 16.34 -7.73
N ILE A 108 3.54 17.53 -8.30
CA ILE A 108 4.10 17.68 -9.65
C ILE A 108 5.57 18.07 -9.47
N ILE A 109 6.47 17.10 -9.61
CA ILE A 109 7.91 17.34 -9.50
C ILE A 109 8.39 17.97 -10.82
N PRO A 110 9.11 19.10 -10.79
CA PRO A 110 9.66 19.70 -12.00
C PRO A 110 10.51 18.70 -12.79
N ASP A 111 10.38 18.75 -14.12
CA ASP A 111 11.12 17.94 -15.10
C ASP A 111 10.93 16.40 -15.02
N GLU A 112 10.14 15.88 -14.07
CA GLU A 112 9.76 14.48 -14.03
C GLU A 112 8.71 14.19 -15.11
N SER A 113 8.99 13.25 -16.03
CA SER A 113 8.12 12.92 -17.15
C SER A 113 8.29 11.48 -17.62
N PHE A 114 7.29 10.96 -18.32
CA PHE A 114 7.32 9.63 -18.94
C PHE A 114 6.41 9.56 -20.16
N GLY A 115 6.85 8.93 -21.25
CA GLY A 115 6.07 8.84 -22.48
C GLY A 115 5.66 10.21 -23.08
N GLY A 116 6.44 11.26 -22.80
CA GLY A 116 6.16 12.64 -23.24
C GLY A 116 5.15 13.42 -22.37
N TYR A 117 4.65 12.84 -21.27
CA TYR A 117 3.74 13.51 -20.33
C TYR A 117 4.49 13.90 -19.06
N PRO A 118 4.17 15.06 -18.45
CA PRO A 118 4.66 15.39 -17.11
C PRO A 118 4.14 14.38 -16.09
N ALA A 119 4.98 14.00 -15.14
CA ALA A 119 4.63 13.04 -14.10
C ALA A 119 3.85 13.70 -12.95
N LEU A 120 2.96 12.92 -12.34
CA LEU A 120 2.18 13.30 -11.17
C LEU A 120 2.33 12.19 -10.13
N ARG A 121 3.02 12.47 -9.01
CA ARG A 121 3.14 11.52 -7.91
C ARG A 121 1.90 11.55 -7.05
N VAL A 122 1.19 10.42 -7.02
CA VAL A 122 -0.11 10.31 -6.33
C VAL A 122 0.09 9.76 -4.93
N PHE A 123 -0.39 10.48 -3.93
CA PHE A 123 -0.29 10.12 -2.51
C PHE A 123 -1.58 9.54 -1.97
N SER A 124 -2.70 10.13 -2.36
CA SER A 124 -4.03 9.63 -2.06
C SER A 124 -4.98 9.93 -3.21
N ALA A 125 -6.02 9.13 -3.33
CA ALA A 125 -6.98 9.24 -4.41
C ALA A 125 -8.37 8.83 -3.93
N ASN A 126 -9.40 9.57 -4.36
CA ASN A 126 -10.78 9.28 -4.02
C ASN A 126 -11.71 9.63 -5.19
N MET A 127 -12.91 9.06 -5.22
CA MET A 127 -13.93 9.52 -6.16
C MET A 127 -14.34 10.95 -5.80
N ALA A 128 -14.61 11.79 -6.80
CA ALA A 128 -15.08 13.16 -6.54
C ALA A 128 -16.53 13.18 -6.02
N ILE A 129 -17.31 12.14 -6.33
CA ILE A 129 -18.69 11.95 -5.89
C ILE A 129 -18.79 10.59 -5.21
N SER A 130 -19.39 10.52 -4.03
CA SER A 130 -19.59 9.27 -3.30
C SER A 130 -20.60 8.36 -4.03
N PRO A 131 -20.24 7.09 -4.31
CA PRO A 131 -21.18 6.16 -4.94
C PRO A 131 -22.31 5.73 -3.99
N LYS A 132 -22.17 5.97 -2.68
CA LYS A 132 -23.16 5.57 -1.67
C LYS A 132 -24.36 6.53 -1.60
N ASN A 133 -24.11 7.83 -1.76
CA ASN A 133 -25.13 8.87 -1.53
C ASN A 133 -25.14 9.98 -2.59
N GLY A 134 -24.27 9.91 -3.61
CA GLY A 134 -24.19 10.90 -4.68
C GLY A 134 -23.67 12.28 -4.26
N GLN A 135 -23.17 12.43 -3.02
CA GLN A 135 -22.67 13.71 -2.53
C GLN A 135 -21.20 13.93 -2.93
N PRO A 136 -20.77 15.19 -3.13
CA PRO A 136 -19.36 15.50 -3.32
C PRO A 136 -18.51 15.01 -2.15
N ILE A 137 -17.37 14.41 -2.47
CA ILE A 137 -16.32 14.13 -1.51
C ILE A 137 -15.34 15.31 -1.54
N GLU A 138 -14.89 15.75 -0.38
CA GLU A 138 -13.81 16.70 -0.25
C GLU A 138 -12.56 15.95 0.21
N LEU A 139 -11.47 16.09 -0.55
CA LEU A 139 -10.16 15.54 -0.19
C LEU A 139 -9.33 16.68 0.40
N GLN A 140 -8.63 16.41 1.50
CA GLN A 140 -7.74 17.35 2.16
C GLN A 140 -6.28 16.92 1.97
N VAL A 141 -5.37 17.88 1.93
CA VAL A 141 -3.94 17.60 1.93
C VAL A 141 -3.53 17.12 3.32
N MET A 142 -3.06 15.88 3.41
CA MET A 142 -2.63 15.22 4.65
C MET A 142 -1.17 14.74 4.56
N SER A 143 -0.64 14.62 3.34
CA SER A 143 0.68 14.04 3.07
C SER A 143 1.84 14.96 3.49
N ASP A 144 1.57 16.23 3.80
CA ASP A 144 2.56 17.16 4.36
C ASP A 144 2.66 17.11 5.90
N GLN A 145 1.93 16.19 6.54
CA GLN A 145 1.89 16.03 7.99
C GLN A 145 2.51 14.69 8.40
N ILE A 146 3.19 14.69 9.54
CA ILE A 146 3.56 13.46 10.22
C ILE A 146 2.29 12.91 10.86
N PRO A 147 1.87 11.67 10.55
CA PRO A 147 0.69 11.10 11.18
C PRO A 147 0.95 10.96 12.68
N ILE A 148 0.20 11.71 13.48
CA ILE A 148 0.20 11.59 14.93
C ILE A 148 -0.87 10.56 15.27
N TYR A 149 -0.43 9.38 15.69
CA TYR A 149 -1.31 8.44 16.33
C TYR A 149 -1.26 8.71 17.83
N ASP A 150 -2.41 8.96 18.44
CA ASP A 150 -2.48 8.86 19.89
C ASP A 150 -2.04 7.44 20.26
N GLU A 151 -1.03 7.33 21.14
CA GLU A 151 -0.78 6.04 21.79
C GLU A 151 -2.11 5.61 22.39
N PRO A 152 -2.59 4.37 22.12
CA PRO A 152 -3.82 3.91 22.73
C PRO A 152 -3.65 4.06 24.24
N SER A 153 -4.42 4.99 24.82
CA SER A 153 -4.48 5.13 26.26
C SER A 153 -4.78 3.74 26.81
N PRO A 154 -4.01 3.20 27.76
CA PRO A 154 -4.30 1.92 28.38
C PRO A 154 -5.55 2.08 29.24
N GLY A 155 -6.71 2.24 28.61
CA GLY A 155 -7.95 1.75 29.16
C GLY A 155 -7.83 0.24 29.16
N GLU A 156 -8.11 -0.40 30.30
CA GLU A 156 -8.33 -1.83 30.37
C GLU A 156 -9.48 -2.18 29.43
N SER A 157 -9.18 -2.41 28.15
CA SER A 157 -10.02 -3.19 27.27
C SER A 157 -9.95 -4.60 27.82
N VAL A 158 -10.76 -4.88 28.86
CA VAL A 158 -11.00 -6.24 29.33
C VAL A 158 -11.50 -6.98 28.10
N PRO A 159 -10.72 -7.91 27.53
CA PRO A 159 -11.16 -8.63 26.34
C PRO A 159 -12.47 -9.33 26.71
N PRO A 160 -13.53 -9.23 25.90
CA PRO A 160 -14.77 -9.90 26.21
C PRO A 160 -14.49 -11.41 26.34
N THR A 161 -15.14 -12.05 27.31
CA THR A 161 -14.99 -13.50 27.48
C THR A 161 -15.63 -14.20 26.30
N ALA A 162 -14.91 -15.10 25.64
CA ALA A 162 -15.42 -15.89 24.52
C ALA A 162 -15.95 -17.24 25.01
N THR A 163 -17.18 -17.58 24.61
CA THR A 163 -17.76 -18.91 24.77
C THR A 163 -17.65 -19.64 23.44
N ILE A 164 -16.92 -20.76 23.40
CA ILE A 164 -16.87 -21.64 22.23
C ILE A 164 -18.06 -22.60 22.30
N GLU A 165 -18.90 -22.60 21.27
CA GLU A 165 -20.09 -23.44 21.19
C GLU A 165 -19.86 -24.64 20.29
N ARG A 166 -19.06 -24.47 19.23
CA ARG A 166 -18.85 -25.51 18.23
C ARG A 166 -17.42 -25.52 17.74
N VAL A 167 -16.87 -26.73 17.58
CA VAL A 167 -15.55 -26.97 17.01
C VAL A 167 -15.71 -28.00 15.89
N GLU A 168 -15.36 -27.61 14.67
CA GLU A 168 -15.52 -28.43 13.47
C GLU A 168 -14.20 -28.56 12.73
N LEU A 169 -13.89 -29.75 12.22
CA LEU A 169 -12.84 -29.91 11.23
C LEU A 169 -13.42 -29.57 9.85
N VAL A 170 -12.89 -28.52 9.23
CA VAL A 170 -13.29 -28.05 7.90
C VAL A 170 -12.12 -28.11 6.92
N TYR A 171 -12.40 -28.04 5.63
CA TYR A 171 -11.39 -27.87 4.59
C TYR A 171 -11.50 -26.46 4.03
N TYR A 172 -10.44 -25.67 4.21
CA TYR A 172 -10.35 -24.30 3.74
C TYR A 172 -9.60 -24.25 2.40
N MET A 173 -10.10 -23.42 1.49
CA MET A 173 -9.44 -23.04 0.25
C MET A 173 -9.61 -21.53 0.07
N PRO A 174 -8.53 -20.76 -0.16
CA PRO A 174 -8.63 -19.36 -0.55
C PRO A 174 -9.49 -19.21 -1.81
N ASP A 175 -10.41 -18.25 -1.84
CA ASP A 175 -11.21 -18.00 -3.04
C ASP A 175 -10.31 -17.43 -4.15
N PRO A 176 -10.13 -18.15 -5.28
CA PRO A 176 -9.18 -17.78 -6.31
C PRO A 176 -9.54 -16.46 -7.01
N ARG A 177 -10.79 -15.97 -6.86
CA ARG A 177 -11.25 -14.71 -7.47
C ARG A 177 -10.66 -13.47 -6.80
N TYR A 178 -10.16 -13.59 -5.57
CA TYR A 178 -9.58 -12.48 -4.80
C TYR A 178 -8.05 -12.51 -4.76
N LEU A 179 -7.42 -13.44 -5.46
CA LEU A 179 -5.98 -13.58 -5.54
C LEU A 179 -5.47 -12.93 -6.84
N THR A 180 -4.51 -12.02 -6.73
CA THR A 180 -3.89 -11.33 -7.87
C THR A 180 -2.50 -11.92 -8.12
N GLY A 181 -2.21 -12.32 -9.36
CA GLY A 181 -0.93 -12.95 -9.76
C GLY A 181 -1.02 -14.46 -10.00
N GLU A 182 0.13 -15.10 -10.29
CA GLU A 182 0.20 -16.56 -10.36
C GLU A 182 0.06 -17.16 -8.97
N LEU A 183 -0.95 -18.02 -8.81
CA LEU A 183 -1.20 -18.71 -7.54
C LEU A 183 -0.04 -19.61 -7.19
N SER A 184 0.56 -19.39 -6.02
CA SER A 184 1.54 -20.31 -5.44
C SER A 184 0.88 -21.67 -5.13
N PRO A 185 1.62 -22.80 -5.10
CA PRO A 185 1.04 -24.14 -4.96
C PRO A 185 0.15 -24.34 -3.72
N ASP A 186 0.46 -23.66 -2.63
CA ASP A 186 -0.30 -23.59 -1.38
C ASP A 186 -1.66 -22.90 -1.54
N GLN A 187 -1.76 -21.93 -2.46
CA GLN A 187 -3.02 -21.23 -2.77
C GLN A 187 -3.98 -22.06 -3.64
N ARG A 188 -3.55 -23.23 -4.12
CA ARG A 188 -4.35 -24.15 -4.95
C ARG A 188 -4.77 -25.43 -4.21
N THR A 189 -4.45 -25.54 -2.92
CA THR A 189 -4.60 -26.79 -2.17
C THR A 189 -5.64 -26.64 -1.06
N LEU A 190 -6.54 -27.62 -0.92
CA LEU A 190 -7.46 -27.73 0.22
C LEU A 190 -6.67 -28.09 1.48
N GLN A 191 -6.72 -27.25 2.50
CA GLN A 191 -6.04 -27.50 3.77
C GLN A 191 -7.06 -27.70 4.89
N PRO A 192 -6.86 -28.72 5.76
CA PRO A 192 -7.73 -28.93 6.89
C PRO A 192 -7.50 -27.83 7.94
N ALA A 193 -8.58 -27.29 8.49
CA ALA A 193 -8.56 -26.29 9.54
C ALA A 193 -9.60 -26.63 10.61
N TRP A 194 -9.31 -26.29 11.86
CA TRP A 194 -10.28 -26.30 12.93
C TRP A 194 -11.03 -24.97 12.92
N LEU A 195 -12.34 -25.04 12.70
CA LEU A 195 -13.27 -23.94 12.82
C LEU A 195 -13.85 -23.92 14.22
N PHE A 196 -13.60 -22.84 14.95
CA PHE A 196 -14.22 -22.55 16.24
C PHE A 196 -15.31 -21.51 16.03
N LEU A 197 -16.51 -21.77 16.50
CA LEU A 197 -17.65 -20.87 16.45
C LEU A 197 -18.14 -20.59 17.88
N GLY A 198 -18.58 -19.37 18.11
CA GLY A 198 -19.09 -18.99 19.41
C GLY A 198 -19.49 -17.53 19.47
N HIS A 199 -19.62 -17.03 20.69
CA HIS A 199 -19.97 -15.64 20.95
C HIS A 199 -19.08 -15.04 22.04
N TYR A 200 -18.89 -13.73 21.96
CA TYR A 200 -18.31 -12.91 23.00
C TYR A 200 -19.36 -12.55 24.06
N SER A 201 -18.92 -12.18 25.27
CA SER A 201 -19.81 -11.78 26.37
C SER A 201 -20.69 -10.57 26.07
N ASP A 202 -20.38 -9.79 25.03
CA ASP A 202 -21.20 -8.69 24.52
C ASP A 202 -22.30 -9.14 23.52
N GLY A 203 -22.38 -10.44 23.23
CA GLY A 203 -23.35 -11.05 22.33
C GLY A 203 -22.92 -11.10 20.86
N SER A 204 -21.75 -10.56 20.50
CA SER A 204 -21.24 -10.65 19.14
C SER A 204 -20.72 -12.06 18.83
N GLU A 205 -21.07 -12.58 17.64
CA GLU A 205 -20.61 -13.90 17.19
C GLU A 205 -19.19 -13.82 16.62
N PHE A 206 -18.43 -14.91 16.75
CA PHE A 206 -17.12 -15.04 16.14
C PHE A 206 -16.95 -16.40 15.45
N PHE A 207 -16.03 -16.42 14.49
CA PHE A 207 -15.43 -17.64 14.02
C PHE A 207 -13.90 -17.50 13.97
N ILE A 208 -13.18 -18.56 14.34
CA ILE A 208 -11.72 -18.64 14.27
C ILE A 208 -11.36 -19.86 13.45
N LEU A 209 -10.51 -19.68 12.44
CA LEU A 209 -9.91 -20.76 11.67
C LEU A 209 -8.47 -20.97 12.14
N VAL A 210 -8.17 -22.18 12.63
CA VAL A 210 -6.82 -22.58 13.05
C VAL A 210 -6.33 -23.70 12.13
N GLN A 211 -5.14 -23.54 11.56
CA GLN A 211 -4.51 -24.56 10.72
C GLN A 211 -4.39 -25.89 11.49
N ALA A 212 -4.92 -26.98 10.93
CA ALA A 212 -4.94 -28.29 11.61
C ALA A 212 -3.64 -29.09 11.37
N LEU A 213 -2.87 -28.75 10.33
CA LEU A 213 -1.58 -29.38 10.05
C LEU A 213 -0.44 -28.73 10.84
N LYS A 214 0.53 -29.54 11.26
CA LYS A 214 1.81 -29.03 11.77
C LYS A 214 2.57 -28.32 10.64
N THR A 215 3.42 -27.36 10.99
CA THR A 215 4.22 -26.57 10.04
C THR A 215 5.00 -27.43 9.04
N GLU A 216 5.51 -28.59 9.48
CA GLU A 216 6.24 -29.55 8.64
C GLU A 216 5.43 -30.15 7.48
N PHE A 217 4.09 -30.05 7.53
CA PHE A 217 3.18 -30.52 6.48
C PHE A 217 2.52 -29.39 5.67
N LEU A 218 2.93 -28.13 5.88
CA LEU A 218 2.38 -26.96 5.17
C LEU A 218 3.12 -26.63 3.87
N LEU A 219 4.27 -27.27 3.63
CA LEU A 219 5.04 -27.10 2.40
C LEU A 219 4.90 -28.36 1.54
N PRO A 220 4.63 -28.25 0.22
CA PRO A 220 4.78 -29.40 -0.65
C PRO A 220 6.26 -29.82 -0.65
N GLU A 221 6.54 -31.08 -0.32
CA GLU A 221 7.83 -31.67 -0.69
C GLU A 221 7.93 -31.56 -2.21
N ILE A 222 8.96 -30.85 -2.69
CA ILE A 222 9.30 -30.86 -4.10
C ILE A 222 9.73 -32.30 -4.40
N ALA A 223 8.85 -33.08 -5.02
CA ALA A 223 9.21 -34.40 -5.52
C ALA A 223 10.47 -34.23 -6.39
N PRO A 224 11.55 -34.99 -6.14
CA PRO A 224 12.75 -34.86 -6.95
C PRO A 224 12.37 -35.14 -8.40
N TYR A 225 12.61 -34.15 -9.25
CA TYR A 225 12.37 -34.22 -10.68
C TYR A 225 13.21 -35.35 -11.27
N THR A 226 12.60 -36.50 -11.58
CA THR A 226 13.20 -37.53 -12.42
C THR A 226 12.99 -37.13 -13.88
N GLN A 227 14.08 -36.83 -14.59
CA GLN A 227 14.02 -36.65 -16.04
C GLN A 227 13.52 -37.94 -16.70
N PRO A 228 12.59 -37.87 -17.66
CA PRO A 228 12.29 -39.02 -18.51
C PRO A 228 13.50 -39.30 -19.41
N GLY A 229 13.95 -40.56 -19.40
CA GLY A 229 14.97 -41.08 -20.31
C GLY A 229 14.45 -41.37 -21.71
#